data_AF-A0A452U675-F1
#
_entry.id   AF-A0A452U675-F1
#
_cell.length_a   1.000
_cell.length_b   1.000
_cell.length_c   1.000
_cell.angle_alpha   90.00
_cell.angle_beta   90.00
_cell.angle_gamma   90.00
#
_symmetry.space_group_name_H-M   'P 1'
#
loop_
_entity.id
_entity.type
_entity.pdbx_description
1 polymer ?
#
loop_
_entity_poly.entity_id
_entity_poly.type
_entity_poly.pdbx_seq_one_letter_code
_entity_poly.pdbx_strand_id
1 'polypeptide(L)'
;MANQVIKCKAAVAWEAGKPFSIEEVEVAPPKAHEVGIKMIATAVCHAYTLSGADPEGGFPVILGHEGDRIVESVGEGFTKLKTVWRVVILDWSRRAEREKGVKG
;
A
#
# COMPACT_ATOMS: atom_id res chain seq x y z
N MET A 1 16.21 -8.38 -0.31
CA MET A 1 15.28 -8.58 -1.45
C MET A 1 14.86 -7.24 -2.07
N ALA A 2 15.72 -6.21 -2.10
CA ALA A 2 15.26 -4.85 -2.40
C ALA A 2 14.89 -4.59 -3.88
N ASN A 3 15.29 -5.46 -4.81
CA ASN A 3 15.17 -5.22 -6.26
C ASN A 3 14.61 -6.41 -7.05
N GLN A 4 13.83 -7.29 -6.42
CA GLN A 4 13.24 -8.45 -7.11
C GLN A 4 11.72 -8.33 -7.14
N VAL A 5 11.12 -8.83 -8.24
CA VAL A 5 9.67 -9.04 -8.33
C VAL A 5 9.28 -10.10 -7.31
N ILE A 6 8.26 -9.80 -6.50
CA ILE A 6 7.73 -10.70 -5.48
C ILE A 6 6.45 -11.35 -6.01
N LYS A 7 6.36 -12.67 -5.94
CA LYS A 7 5.12 -13.42 -6.16
C LYS A 7 4.41 -13.63 -4.84
N CYS A 8 3.16 -13.20 -4.74
CA CYS A 8 2.36 -13.38 -3.53
C CYS A 8 0.87 -13.57 -3.84
N LYS A 9 0.11 -14.02 -2.85
CA LYS A 9 -1.35 -14.12 -2.98
C LYS A 9 -2.01 -12.77 -2.70
N ALA A 10 -2.97 -12.38 -3.51
CA ALA A 10 -3.81 -11.21 -3.30
C ALA A 10 -5.30 -11.52 -3.57
N ALA A 11 -6.18 -10.77 -2.91
CA ALA A 11 -7.60 -10.76 -3.23
C ALA A 11 -7.86 -9.70 -4.32
N VAL A 12 -8.17 -10.15 -5.52
CA VAL A 12 -8.39 -9.30 -6.70
C VAL A 12 -9.89 -9.15 -6.93
N ALA A 13 -10.36 -7.90 -7.00
CA ALA A 13 -11.69 -7.59 -7.50
C ALA A 13 -11.59 -7.30 -9.01
N TRP A 14 -12.17 -8.18 -9.82
CA TRP A 14 -12.17 -8.03 -11.27
C TRP A 14 -13.26 -7.10 -11.79
N GLU A 15 -14.40 -7.08 -11.11
CA GLU A 15 -15.57 -6.28 -11.48
C GLU A 15 -16.35 -5.89 -10.22
N ALA A 16 -17.13 -4.81 -10.33
CA ALA A 16 -18.02 -4.36 -9.27
C ALA A 16 -19.06 -5.43 -8.90
N GLY A 17 -19.36 -5.55 -7.61
CA GLY A 17 -20.38 -6.44 -7.06
C GLY A 17 -20.06 -7.94 -7.14
N LYS A 18 -18.91 -8.33 -7.69
CA LYS A 18 -18.48 -9.73 -7.74
C LYS A 18 -17.62 -10.11 -6.52
N PRO A 19 -17.63 -11.39 -6.09
CA PRO A 19 -16.71 -11.87 -5.07
C PRO A 19 -15.24 -11.68 -5.50
N PHE A 20 -14.36 -11.49 -4.53
CA PHE A 20 -12.92 -11.48 -4.78
C PHE A 20 -12.43 -12.84 -5.28
N SER A 21 -11.42 -12.80 -6.16
CA SER A 21 -10.63 -13.96 -6.57
C SER A 21 -9.30 -13.95 -5.80
N ILE A 22 -8.89 -15.10 -5.25
CA ILE A 22 -7.58 -15.24 -4.60
C ILE A 22 -6.57 -15.72 -5.64
N GLU A 23 -5.64 -14.85 -6.01
CA GLU A 23 -4.72 -15.08 -7.14
C GLU A 23 -3.27 -14.86 -6.74
N GLU A 24 -2.36 -15.51 -7.46
CA GLU A 24 -0.94 -15.18 -7.40
C GLU A 24 -0.68 -13.96 -8.28
N VAL A 25 -0.10 -12.92 -7.70
CA VAL A 25 0.23 -11.66 -8.36
C VAL A 25 1.72 -11.37 -8.25
N GLU A 26 2.21 -10.56 -9.19
CA GLU A 26 3.58 -10.07 -9.20
C GLU A 26 3.62 -8.61 -8.70
N VAL A 27 4.40 -8.38 -7.64
CA VAL A 27 4.63 -7.06 -7.07
C VAL A 27 6.03 -6.60 -7.47
N ALA A 28 6.09 -5.50 -8.23
CA ALA A 28 7.35 -4.88 -8.63
C ALA A 28 8.12 -4.33 -7.42
N PRO A 29 9.46 -4.29 -7.47
CA PRO A 29 10.24 -3.62 -6.44
C PRO A 29 9.89 -2.12 -6.36
N PRO A 30 9.98 -1.49 -5.18
CA PRO A 30 9.64 -0.07 -5.02
C PRO A 30 10.60 0.82 -5.81
N LYS A 31 10.06 1.82 -6.51
CA LYS A 31 10.83 2.88 -7.19
C LYS A 31 11.28 3.95 -6.19
N ALA A 32 12.00 4.96 -6.69
CA ALA A 32 12.36 6.14 -5.89
C ALA A 32 11.12 6.71 -5.18
N HIS A 33 11.27 6.95 -3.87
CA HIS A 33 10.22 7.45 -2.97
C HIS A 33 9.02 6.51 -2.76
N GLU A 34 9.13 5.23 -3.11
CA GLU A 34 8.16 4.17 -2.78
C GLU A 34 8.69 3.20 -1.70
N VAL A 35 7.78 2.54 -1.00
CA VAL A 35 8.09 1.56 0.06
C VAL A 35 7.43 0.23 -0.26
N GLY A 36 8.22 -0.84 -0.30
CA GLY A 36 7.73 -2.21 -0.34
C GLY A 36 7.32 -2.66 1.06
N ILE A 37 6.07 -3.09 1.21
CA ILE A 37 5.49 -3.50 2.49
C ILE A 37 5.00 -4.94 2.44
N LYS A 38 5.26 -5.67 3.52
CA LYS A 38 4.67 -6.98 3.77
C LYS A 38 3.46 -6.82 4.69
N MET A 39 2.28 -7.19 4.20
CA MET A 39 1.06 -7.22 5.01
C MET A 39 1.15 -8.34 6.05
N ILE A 40 0.82 -8.04 7.30
CA ILE A 40 0.75 -9.02 8.40
C ILE A 40 -0.70 -9.34 8.73
N ALA A 41 -1.54 -8.30 8.81
CA ALA A 41 -2.98 -8.42 9.00
C ALA A 41 -3.68 -7.26 8.32
N THR A 42 -4.89 -7.50 7.82
CA THR A 42 -5.76 -6.47 7.23
C THR A 42 -7.19 -6.72 7.72
N ALA A 43 -7.94 -5.65 7.95
CA ALA A 43 -9.37 -5.72 8.23
C ALA A 43 -10.17 -5.40 6.97
N VAL A 44 -11.42 -5.85 6.93
CA VAL A 44 -12.37 -5.48 5.87
C VAL A 44 -13.18 -4.29 6.37
N CYS A 45 -13.05 -3.16 5.69
CA CYS A 45 -13.87 -1.98 5.92
C CYS A 45 -15.13 -2.01 5.03
N HIS A 46 -15.95 -0.98 5.13
CA HIS A 46 -17.01 -0.74 4.16
C HIS A 46 -16.40 -0.24 2.83
N ALA A 47 -16.08 -1.18 1.95
CA ALA A 47 -15.45 -0.89 0.66
C ALA A 47 -16.49 -0.38 -0.36
N TYR A 48 -16.73 0.94 -0.37
CA TYR A 48 -17.65 1.59 -1.30
C TYR A 48 -17.28 1.29 -2.77
N THR A 49 -15.98 1.23 -3.07
CA THR A 49 -15.45 0.89 -4.40
C THR A 49 -15.92 -0.47 -4.92
N LEU A 50 -16.00 -1.51 -4.07
CA LEU A 50 -16.45 -2.85 -4.50
C LEU A 50 -17.89 -2.84 -5.01
N SER A 51 -18.74 -1.95 -4.50
CA SER A 51 -20.13 -1.83 -4.96
C SER A 51 -20.26 -1.26 -6.37
N GLY A 52 -19.21 -0.62 -6.91
CA GLY A 52 -19.25 0.14 -8.16
C GLY A 52 -19.96 1.49 -8.05
N ALA A 53 -20.39 1.89 -6.86
CA ALA A 53 -20.98 3.20 -6.61
C ALA A 53 -19.93 4.31 -6.44
N ASP A 54 -18.67 3.94 -6.32
CA ASP A 54 -17.54 4.87 -6.28
C ASP A 54 -17.23 5.37 -7.70
N PRO A 55 -17.49 6.65 -8.02
CA PRO A 55 -17.24 7.19 -9.36
C PRO A 55 -15.74 7.23 -9.72
N GLU A 56 -14.84 7.14 -8.73
CA GLU A 56 -13.39 7.04 -8.93
C GLU A 56 -12.89 5.58 -8.94
N GLY A 57 -13.78 4.62 -8.69
CA GLY A 57 -13.47 3.20 -8.60
C GLY A 57 -13.11 2.59 -9.94
N GLY A 58 -11.85 2.15 -10.09
CA GLY A 58 -11.37 1.39 -11.25
C GLY A 58 -11.25 -0.11 -10.95
N PHE A 59 -11.59 -0.95 -11.91
CA PHE A 59 -11.36 -2.41 -11.88
C PHE A 59 -10.47 -2.82 -13.06
N PRO A 60 -9.58 -3.84 -12.91
CA PRO A 60 -9.37 -4.66 -11.72
C PRO A 60 -8.59 -3.94 -10.60
N VAL A 61 -8.86 -4.29 -9.35
CA VAL A 61 -8.24 -3.64 -8.18
C VAL A 61 -7.99 -4.62 -7.03
N ILE A 62 -6.87 -4.41 -6.31
CA ILE A 62 -6.61 -5.01 -5.00
C ILE A 62 -6.96 -3.96 -3.95
N LEU A 63 -8.03 -4.18 -3.20
CA LEU A 63 -8.52 -3.27 -2.17
C LEU A 63 -7.79 -3.50 -0.83
N GLY A 64 -8.01 -2.59 0.13
CA GLY A 64 -7.54 -2.72 1.51
C GLY A 64 -6.70 -1.53 1.96
N HIS A 65 -7.29 -0.66 2.78
CA HIS A 65 -6.60 0.51 3.33
C HIS A 65 -6.26 0.37 4.83
N GLU A 66 -6.74 -0.66 5.52
CA GLU A 66 -6.56 -0.85 6.97
C GLU A 66 -5.75 -2.12 7.28
N GLY A 67 -4.59 -1.99 7.90
CA GLY A 67 -3.82 -3.17 8.33
C GLY A 67 -2.44 -2.87 8.90
N ASP A 68 -1.93 -3.83 9.71
CA ASP A 68 -0.56 -3.85 10.25
C ASP A 68 0.40 -4.52 9.26
N ARG A 69 1.59 -3.94 9.13
CA ARG A 69 2.50 -4.18 8.01
C ARG A 69 3.94 -3.97 8.45
N ILE A 70 4.86 -4.65 7.80
CA ILE A 70 6.30 -4.48 8.02
C ILE A 70 6.94 -3.93 6.75
N VAL A 71 7.83 -2.95 6.88
CA VAL A 71 8.65 -2.46 5.78
C VAL A 71 9.60 -3.56 5.32
N GLU A 72 9.41 -4.04 4.10
CA GLU A 72 10.23 -5.09 3.49
C GLU A 72 11.40 -4.50 2.68
N SER A 73 11.15 -3.40 1.96
CA SER A 73 12.15 -2.68 1.16
C SER A 73 11.79 -1.20 1.01
N VAL A 74 12.79 -0.37 0.72
CA VAL A 74 12.61 1.06 0.44
C VAL A 74 13.31 1.38 -0.87
N GLY A 75 12.66 2.20 -1.70
CA GLY A 75 13.30 2.76 -2.87
C GLY A 75 14.22 3.92 -2.52
N GLU A 76 14.86 4.50 -3.54
CA GLU A 76 15.77 5.63 -3.37
C GLU A 76 15.09 6.85 -2.73
N GLY A 77 15.85 7.62 -1.95
CA GLY A 77 15.37 8.89 -1.36
C GLY A 77 14.73 8.79 0.03
N PHE A 78 14.62 7.61 0.63
CA PHE A 78 14.25 7.49 2.05
C PHE A 78 15.47 7.65 2.97
N THR A 79 15.40 8.65 3.85
CA THR A 79 16.44 8.90 4.87
C THR A 79 16.04 8.49 6.28
N LYS A 80 14.73 8.32 6.53
CA LYS A 80 14.16 8.09 7.87
C LYS A 80 13.46 6.75 8.06
N LEU A 81 13.14 6.03 6.99
CA LEU A 81 12.52 4.71 7.07
C LEU A 81 13.58 3.63 7.00
N LYS A 82 13.44 2.61 7.85
CA LYS A 82 14.30 1.42 7.85
C LYS A 82 13.45 0.19 7.56
N THR A 83 14.07 -0.80 6.95
CA THR A 83 13.49 -2.15 6.83
C THR A 83 13.18 -2.72 8.21
N VAL A 84 12.23 -3.66 8.27
CA VAL A 84 11.70 -4.34 9.47
C VAL A 84 10.90 -3.48 10.46
N TRP A 85 10.58 -2.23 10.11
CA TRP A 85 9.70 -1.38 10.92
C TRP A 85 8.24 -1.76 10.73
N ARG A 86 7.48 -1.79 11.83
CA ARG A 86 6.02 -1.89 11.77
C ARG A 86 5.44 -0.52 11.43
N VAL A 87 4.53 -0.50 10.47
CA VAL A 87 3.87 0.72 9.99
C VAL A 87 2.37 0.50 9.87
N VAL A 88 1.60 1.54 10.18
CA VAL A 88 0.16 1.61 9.96
C VAL A 88 -0.06 2.54 8.78
N ILE A 89 -0.83 2.11 7.77
CA ILE A 89 -1.23 3.01 6.68
C ILE A 89 -2.28 3.98 7.19
N LEU A 90 -2.06 5.24 6.85
CA LEU A 90 -3.03 6.31 6.95
C LEU A 90 -3.53 6.57 5.54
N ASP A 91 -4.84 6.56 5.36
CA ASP A 91 -5.52 6.88 4.10
C ASP A 91 -5.17 8.31 3.62
N TRP A 92 -4.78 9.18 4.56
CA TRP A 92 -4.35 10.54 4.27
C TRP A 92 -2.84 10.71 4.38
N SER A 93 -2.21 11.22 3.31
CA SER A 93 -0.79 11.58 3.34
C SER A 93 -0.60 12.83 4.21
N ARG A 94 0.12 12.71 5.32
CA ARG A 94 0.63 13.88 6.05
C ARG A 94 2.00 14.24 5.49
N ARG A 95 2.07 15.32 4.71
CA ARG A 95 3.36 15.89 4.31
C ARG A 95 4.00 16.47 5.58
N ALA A 96 5.06 15.82 6.07
CA ALA A 96 5.85 16.37 7.14
C ALA A 96 6.62 17.59 6.60
N GLU A 97 6.07 18.78 6.79
CA GLU A 97 6.76 20.03 6.50
C GLU A 97 8.05 20.09 7.34
N ARG A 98 9.16 20.29 6.66
CA ARG A 98 10.49 20.49 7.25
C ARG A 98 10.43 21.78 8.07
N GLU A 99 10.62 21.69 9.38
CA GLU A 99 10.81 22.87 10.24
C GLU A 99 11.90 23.75 9.61
N LYS A 100 11.48 24.85 9.00
CA LYS A 100 12.39 25.93 8.62
C LYS A 100 12.79 26.59 9.93
N GLY A 101 14.00 26.29 10.40
CA GLY A 101 14.64 27.07 11.43
C GLY A 101 14.73 28.52 10.97
N VAL A 102 13.83 29.36 11.47
CA VAL A 102 13.96 30.81 11.42
C VAL A 102 14.98 31.18 12.48
N LYS A 103 16.23 31.40 12.06
CA LYS A 103 17.17 32.20 12.84
C LYS A 103 16.85 33.67 12.55
N GLY A 104 16.25 34.34 13.53
CA GLY A 104 16.40 35.78 13.72
C GLY A 104 17.67 36.08 14.49
#